data_AF-A0A1G7MU11-F1
#
_entry.id   AF-A0A1G7MU11-F1
#
_cell.length_a   1.000
_cell.length_b   1.000
_cell.length_c   1.000
_cell.angle_alpha   90.00
_cell.angle_beta   90.00
_cell.angle_gamma   90.00
#
_symmetry.space_group_name_H-M   'P 1'
#
loop_
_entity.id
_entity.type
_entity.pdbx_description
1 polymer ?
#
loop_
_entity_poly.entity_id
_entity_poly.type
_entity_poly.pdbx_seq_one_letter_code
_entity_poly.pdbx_strand_id
1 'polypeptide(L)'
;MATARTSLTHPLQIAEVPAGPGLGRIGITFCPGKHDRAAMSGAWARDLGLDLDAIASWGATHVVTLVEPQELAALKVPELGTQVRARGMDWHPLPIADYSVPTPAFEARWQAEGRVIRSALRAGADVVVHCKGGLGRAGMIAARLLVELGADPKTAVKAVRTARPGAIETPAQLALVRATVPIREPARVDPAQMQRIGGRLGSNPGGIWADAAGGRIYVKELESPAQAQNEYLAAALYRLAGAPVLSYLPCAAPDQVATVFVDLEKSRLSQLSEAERAQARHWFGVHAWLANWDAAGFQGDNQGVICGVVTTLDVGGALEFRAQGDPKGSAFGPEVPEITRLREDPDNPFARQLFGPMPPAALRAALTVVIALPEAAIRKVVARHKGRVGLAEKLLARKADLARQLSEIPASASSCGT
;
A
#
# COMPACT_ATOMS: atom_id res chain seq x y z
N MET A 1 -37.48 19.15 6.58
CA MET A 1 -36.25 18.84 5.82
C MET A 1 -36.12 17.32 5.75
N ALA A 2 -35.85 16.74 4.58
CA ALA A 2 -35.64 15.29 4.50
C ALA A 2 -34.41 14.91 5.35
N THR A 3 -34.55 13.89 6.20
CA THR A 3 -33.46 13.38 7.04
C THR A 3 -32.35 12.80 6.16
N ALA A 4 -31.10 13.10 6.50
CA ALA A 4 -29.94 12.59 5.76
C ALA A 4 -29.88 11.06 5.82
N ARG A 5 -29.50 10.44 4.69
CA ARG A 5 -29.30 9.00 4.57
C ARG A 5 -28.00 8.59 5.26
N THR A 6 -28.06 7.50 6.01
CA THR A 6 -26.95 6.97 6.83
C THR A 6 -26.59 5.54 6.42
N SER A 7 -25.48 5.02 6.93
CA SER A 7 -25.09 3.62 6.68
C SER A 7 -26.10 2.60 7.26
N LEU A 8 -26.91 2.99 8.24
CA LEU A 8 -27.94 2.14 8.84
C LEU A 8 -29.25 2.17 8.04
N THR A 9 -29.71 3.37 7.65
CA THR A 9 -30.97 3.53 6.91
C THR A 9 -30.83 3.14 5.45
N HIS A 10 -29.63 3.30 4.89
CA HIS A 10 -29.31 2.99 3.50
C HIS A 10 -27.94 2.29 3.47
N PRO A 11 -27.90 0.97 3.77
CA PRO A 11 -26.67 0.18 3.77
C PRO A 11 -25.86 0.34 2.48
N LEU A 12 -24.53 0.29 2.60
CA LEU A 12 -23.63 0.47 1.46
C LEU A 12 -23.93 -0.57 0.39
N GLN A 13 -24.20 -0.11 -0.83
CA GLN A 13 -24.45 -0.98 -1.97
C GLN A 13 -23.17 -1.14 -2.77
N ILE A 14 -22.66 -2.37 -2.88
CA ILE A 14 -21.49 -2.72 -3.67
C ILE A 14 -21.99 -3.46 -4.91
N ALA A 15 -21.95 -2.78 -6.06
CA ALA A 15 -22.33 -3.39 -7.33
C ALA A 15 -21.21 -4.32 -7.79
N GLU A 16 -21.53 -5.59 -7.99
CA GLU A 16 -20.54 -6.63 -8.27
C GLU A 16 -20.43 -6.94 -9.76
N VAL A 17 -19.21 -7.07 -10.25
CA VAL A 17 -18.90 -7.59 -11.59
C VAL A 17 -17.81 -8.66 -11.48
N PRO A 18 -18.05 -9.91 -11.91
CA PRO A 18 -16.98 -10.91 -12.01
C PRO A 18 -15.88 -10.44 -12.97
N ALA A 19 -14.61 -10.57 -12.59
CA ALA A 19 -13.52 -10.10 -13.44
C ALA A 19 -13.25 -11.01 -14.65
N GLY A 20 -13.70 -12.26 -14.58
CA GLY A 20 -13.56 -13.30 -15.61
C GLY A 20 -13.65 -14.69 -14.99
N PRO A 21 -13.70 -15.77 -15.80
CA PRO A 21 -13.70 -17.14 -15.29
C PRO A 21 -12.47 -17.43 -14.42
N GLY A 22 -12.69 -17.91 -13.20
CA GLY A 22 -11.62 -18.22 -12.24
C GLY A 22 -10.90 -17.01 -11.64
N LEU A 23 -11.32 -15.79 -11.98
CA LEU A 23 -10.78 -14.55 -11.42
C LEU A 23 -11.65 -14.07 -10.24
N GLY A 24 -11.11 -13.13 -9.45
CA GLY A 24 -11.85 -12.45 -8.40
C GLY A 24 -12.95 -11.51 -8.93
N ARG A 25 -13.60 -10.79 -8.03
CA ARG A 25 -14.71 -9.88 -8.34
C ARG A 25 -14.28 -8.42 -8.17
N ILE A 26 -14.89 -7.55 -8.97
CA ILE A 26 -14.75 -6.09 -8.87
C ILE A 26 -16.05 -5.53 -8.28
N GLY A 27 -15.95 -4.97 -7.09
CA GLY A 27 -17.03 -4.23 -6.43
C GLY A 27 -16.96 -2.75 -6.78
N ILE A 28 -18.09 -2.14 -7.12
CA ILE A 28 -18.22 -0.71 -7.44
C ILE A 28 -19.14 -0.06 -6.43
N THR A 29 -18.64 0.95 -5.73
CA THR A 29 -19.44 1.71 -4.76
C THR A 29 -19.08 3.20 -4.78
N PHE A 30 -19.86 4.01 -4.10
CA PHE A 30 -19.54 5.42 -3.84
C PHE A 30 -18.62 5.54 -2.61
N CYS A 31 -18.08 6.73 -2.37
CA CYS A 31 -17.12 6.98 -1.30
C CYS A 31 -17.64 6.54 0.09
N PRO A 32 -17.01 5.53 0.73
CA PRO A 32 -17.36 5.06 2.06
C PRO A 32 -17.32 6.18 3.10
N GLY A 33 -18.28 6.21 4.01
CA GLY A 33 -18.35 7.21 5.08
C GLY A 33 -18.68 8.62 4.63
N LYS A 34 -18.98 8.85 3.35
CA LYS A 34 -19.17 10.21 2.85
C LYS A 34 -20.26 11.00 3.57
N HIS A 35 -19.96 12.25 3.84
CA HIS A 35 -20.93 13.29 4.19
C HIS A 35 -21.11 14.23 2.98
N ASP A 36 -22.29 14.24 2.39
CA ASP A 36 -22.57 15.06 1.20
C ASP A 36 -24.02 15.53 1.22
N ARG A 37 -24.23 16.78 1.63
CA ARG A 37 -25.58 17.38 1.72
C ARG A 37 -26.18 17.71 0.35
N ALA A 38 -25.34 17.89 -0.67
CA ALA A 38 -25.74 18.35 -2.00
C ALA A 38 -25.74 17.22 -3.03
N ALA A 39 -25.52 15.97 -2.62
CA ALA A 39 -25.54 14.84 -3.55
C ALA A 39 -26.89 14.73 -4.25
N MET A 40 -26.86 14.42 -5.56
CA MET A 40 -28.07 14.25 -6.38
C MET A 40 -29.00 13.15 -5.85
N SER A 41 -28.45 12.15 -5.16
CA SER A 41 -29.22 11.07 -4.52
C SER A 41 -29.81 11.48 -3.16
N GLY A 42 -29.72 12.75 -2.75
CA GLY A 42 -30.14 13.23 -1.44
C GLY A 42 -28.99 13.32 -0.44
N ALA A 43 -29.21 14.03 0.66
CA ALA A 43 -28.17 14.28 1.66
C ALA A 43 -27.65 12.98 2.31
N TRP A 44 -26.33 12.85 2.45
CA TRP A 44 -25.65 11.73 3.10
C TRP A 44 -24.92 12.17 4.36
N ALA A 45 -25.00 11.33 5.41
CA ALA A 45 -24.21 11.40 6.62
C ALA A 45 -23.87 9.96 7.05
N ARG A 46 -22.88 9.37 6.36
CA ARG A 46 -22.54 7.96 6.51
C ARG A 46 -21.45 7.76 7.54
N ASP A 47 -21.35 6.55 8.06
CA ASP A 47 -20.29 6.17 8.98
C ASP A 47 -19.18 5.44 8.20
N LEU A 48 -17.96 5.95 8.30
CA LEU A 48 -16.81 5.39 7.60
C LEU A 48 -16.48 3.97 8.08
N GLY A 49 -16.59 3.73 9.39
CA GLY A 49 -16.31 2.43 9.98
C GLY A 49 -17.26 1.36 9.47
N LEU A 50 -18.57 1.61 9.58
CA LEU A 50 -19.62 0.68 9.12
C LEU A 50 -19.52 0.39 7.62
N ASP A 51 -19.23 1.40 6.80
CA ASP A 51 -19.09 1.21 5.36
C ASP A 51 -17.85 0.38 5.01
N LEU A 52 -16.73 0.60 5.70
CA LEU A 52 -15.52 -0.19 5.49
C LEU A 52 -15.63 -1.61 6.07
N ASP A 53 -16.40 -1.80 7.14
CA ASP A 53 -16.75 -3.14 7.65
C ASP A 53 -17.62 -3.89 6.64
N ALA A 54 -18.55 -3.21 5.97
CA ALA A 54 -19.33 -3.79 4.88
C ALA A 54 -18.44 -4.18 3.68
N ILE A 55 -17.46 -3.34 3.31
CA ILE A 55 -16.49 -3.65 2.25
C ILE A 55 -15.63 -4.86 2.62
N ALA A 56 -15.12 -4.91 3.85
CA ALA A 56 -14.34 -6.05 4.33
C ALA A 56 -15.19 -7.34 4.37
N SER A 57 -16.45 -7.24 4.82
CA SER A 57 -17.39 -8.38 4.88
C SER A 57 -17.81 -8.88 3.51
N TRP A 58 -17.85 -8.00 2.50
CA TRP A 58 -18.08 -8.39 1.11
C TRP A 58 -16.94 -9.25 0.54
N GLY A 59 -15.75 -9.22 1.16
CA GLY A 59 -14.59 -10.03 0.79
C GLY A 59 -13.43 -9.24 0.20
N ALA A 60 -13.51 -7.90 0.17
CA ALA A 60 -12.47 -7.08 -0.43
C ALA A 60 -11.11 -7.29 0.27
N THR A 61 -10.08 -7.50 -0.55
CA THR A 61 -8.68 -7.53 -0.09
C THR A 61 -7.93 -6.28 -0.53
N HIS A 62 -8.41 -5.61 -1.58
CA HIS A 62 -7.87 -4.36 -2.11
C HIS A 62 -8.99 -3.32 -2.25
N VAL A 63 -8.68 -2.06 -1.92
CA VAL A 63 -9.57 -0.91 -2.10
C VAL A 63 -8.87 0.17 -2.91
N VAL A 64 -9.41 0.47 -4.09
CA VAL A 64 -8.96 1.51 -5.00
C VAL A 64 -9.77 2.78 -4.77
N THR A 65 -9.12 3.82 -4.26
CA THR A 65 -9.73 5.15 -4.05
C THR A 65 -9.36 6.06 -5.20
N LEU A 66 -10.36 6.46 -6.01
CA LEU A 66 -10.18 7.40 -7.12
C LEU A 66 -10.46 8.86 -6.74
N VAL A 67 -10.82 9.10 -5.48
CA VAL A 67 -11.20 10.40 -4.92
C VAL A 67 -9.94 11.20 -4.57
N GLU A 68 -9.89 12.48 -4.94
CA GLU A 68 -8.76 13.36 -4.61
C GLU A 68 -8.69 13.64 -3.09
N PRO A 69 -7.49 13.90 -2.52
CA PRO A 69 -7.35 14.18 -1.09
C PRO A 69 -8.24 15.33 -0.59
N GLN A 70 -8.40 16.38 -1.39
CA GLN A 70 -9.26 17.52 -1.07
C GLN A 70 -10.75 17.13 -1.10
N GLU A 71 -11.14 16.24 -2.02
CA GLU A 71 -12.49 15.67 -2.04
C GLU A 71 -12.74 14.79 -0.81
N LEU A 72 -11.77 13.96 -0.38
CA LEU A 72 -11.89 13.16 0.85
C LEU A 72 -12.12 14.06 2.08
N ALA A 73 -11.37 15.16 2.19
CA ALA A 73 -11.56 16.15 3.25
C ALA A 73 -12.95 16.79 3.18
N ALA A 74 -13.40 17.20 2.00
CA ALA A 74 -14.73 17.78 1.78
C ALA A 74 -15.87 16.80 2.12
N LEU A 75 -15.66 15.50 1.88
CA LEU A 75 -16.57 14.41 2.23
C LEU A 75 -16.46 13.97 3.70
N LYS A 76 -15.59 14.61 4.49
CA LYS A 76 -15.32 14.31 5.91
C LYS A 76 -14.76 12.91 6.18
N VAL A 77 -13.93 12.40 5.27
CA VAL A 77 -13.26 11.10 5.41
C VAL A 77 -11.76 11.15 5.06
N PRO A 78 -10.97 12.12 5.56
CA PRO A 78 -9.53 12.19 5.28
C PRO A 78 -8.75 10.94 5.76
N GLU A 79 -9.26 10.22 6.75
CA GLU A 79 -8.68 9.03 7.36
C GLU A 79 -9.03 7.71 6.64
N LEU A 80 -9.75 7.77 5.51
CA LEU A 80 -10.22 6.59 4.77
C LEU A 80 -9.12 5.55 4.54
N GLY A 81 -7.94 5.99 4.09
CA GLY A 81 -6.84 5.07 3.81
C GLY A 81 -6.31 4.34 5.04
N THR A 82 -6.21 5.03 6.17
CA THR A 82 -5.81 4.44 7.46
C THR A 82 -6.86 3.44 7.93
N GLN A 83 -8.14 3.76 7.79
CA GLN A 83 -9.25 2.90 8.19
C GLN A 83 -9.43 1.66 7.28
N VAL A 84 -9.07 1.75 5.99
CA VAL A 84 -9.00 0.59 5.08
C VAL A 84 -7.92 -0.38 5.55
N ARG A 85 -6.70 0.12 5.82
CA ARG A 85 -5.57 -0.69 6.29
C ARG A 85 -5.82 -1.32 7.65
N ALA A 86 -6.48 -0.59 8.57
CA ALA A 86 -6.91 -1.08 9.87
C ALA A 86 -7.78 -2.36 9.79
N ARG A 87 -8.45 -2.58 8.66
CA ARG A 87 -9.26 -3.79 8.39
C ARG A 87 -8.49 -4.88 7.64
N GLY A 88 -7.19 -4.71 7.43
CA GLY A 88 -6.31 -5.66 6.74
C GLY A 88 -6.50 -5.71 5.23
N MET A 89 -7.05 -4.65 4.64
CA MET A 89 -7.17 -4.47 3.19
C MET A 89 -6.04 -3.58 2.67
N ASP A 90 -5.51 -3.89 1.49
CA ASP A 90 -4.53 -3.05 0.81
C ASP A 90 -5.23 -1.82 0.22
N TRP A 91 -4.70 -0.63 0.49
CA TRP A 91 -5.27 0.64 0.01
C TRP A 91 -4.46 1.22 -1.14
N HIS A 92 -5.13 1.49 -2.25
CA HIS A 92 -4.53 2.05 -3.47
C HIS A 92 -5.12 3.44 -3.76
N PRO A 93 -4.49 4.54 -3.29
CA PRO A 93 -4.94 5.90 -3.58
C PRO A 93 -4.53 6.32 -4.99
N LEU A 94 -5.43 6.30 -5.95
CA LEU A 94 -5.18 6.58 -7.37
C LEU A 94 -6.13 7.68 -7.86
N PRO A 95 -5.90 8.95 -7.47
CA PRO A 95 -6.85 10.03 -7.67
C PRO A 95 -7.08 10.36 -9.16
N ILE A 96 -8.34 10.60 -9.51
CA ILE A 96 -8.78 11.12 -10.80
C ILE A 96 -9.73 12.27 -10.52
N ALA A 97 -9.49 13.44 -11.12
CA ALA A 97 -10.36 14.61 -10.97
C ALA A 97 -11.81 14.29 -11.37
N ASP A 98 -12.79 14.93 -10.72
CA ASP A 98 -14.20 14.59 -10.94
C ASP A 98 -14.61 14.73 -12.42
N TYR A 99 -15.48 13.83 -12.89
CA TYR A 99 -15.88 13.69 -14.30
C TYR A 99 -14.75 13.47 -15.33
N SER A 100 -13.50 13.37 -14.90
CA SER A 100 -12.33 13.32 -15.78
C SER A 100 -11.85 11.89 -16.04
N VAL A 101 -10.73 11.78 -16.76
CA VAL A 101 -10.00 10.55 -17.08
C VAL A 101 -8.61 10.58 -16.40
N PRO A 102 -7.92 9.42 -16.24
CA PRO A 102 -6.54 9.34 -15.80
C PRO A 102 -5.60 10.36 -16.44
N THR A 103 -4.73 10.94 -15.60
CA THR A 103 -3.63 11.82 -16.03
C THR A 103 -2.36 11.01 -16.30
N PRO A 104 -1.31 11.59 -16.92
CA PRO A 104 -0.01 10.92 -17.03
C PRO A 104 0.56 10.48 -15.67
N ALA A 105 0.36 11.27 -14.62
CA ALA A 105 0.77 10.90 -13.26
C ALA A 105 -0.01 9.70 -12.71
N PHE A 106 -1.31 9.59 -13.03
CA PHE A 106 -2.07 8.37 -12.74
C PHE A 106 -1.48 7.18 -13.50
N GLU A 107 -1.25 7.33 -14.81
CA GLU A 107 -0.76 6.22 -15.65
C GLU A 107 0.60 5.71 -15.19
N ALA A 108 1.51 6.60 -14.79
CA ALA A 108 2.80 6.23 -14.21
C ALA A 108 2.64 5.35 -12.95
N ARG A 109 1.69 5.70 -12.07
CA ARG A 109 1.38 4.90 -10.87
C ARG A 109 0.63 3.62 -11.20
N TRP A 110 -0.23 3.63 -12.21
CA TRP A 110 -1.00 2.47 -12.66
C TRP A 110 -0.13 1.34 -13.21
N GLN A 111 1.05 1.66 -13.75
CA GLN A 111 2.02 0.63 -14.16
C GLN A 111 2.40 -0.31 -13.00
N ALA A 112 2.56 0.21 -11.78
CA ALA A 112 2.86 -0.59 -10.61
C ALA A 112 1.60 -1.05 -9.87
N GLU A 113 0.73 -0.12 -9.48
CA GLU A 113 -0.44 -0.42 -8.66
C GLU A 113 -1.49 -1.24 -9.44
N GLY A 114 -1.73 -0.88 -10.70
CA GLY A 114 -2.64 -1.61 -11.58
C GLY A 114 -2.18 -3.05 -11.79
N ARG A 115 -0.86 -3.28 -11.88
CA ARG A 115 -0.29 -4.62 -11.98
C ARG A 115 -0.52 -5.45 -10.72
N VAL A 116 -0.33 -4.87 -9.54
CA VAL A 116 -0.65 -5.54 -8.26
C VAL A 116 -2.13 -5.89 -8.20
N ILE A 117 -3.02 -4.96 -8.56
CA ILE A 117 -4.47 -5.16 -8.58
C ILE A 117 -4.87 -6.27 -9.56
N ARG A 118 -4.33 -6.28 -10.78
CA ARG A 118 -4.58 -7.34 -11.76
C ARG A 118 -4.03 -8.69 -11.30
N SER A 119 -2.85 -8.74 -10.69
CA SER A 119 -2.30 -9.98 -10.11
C SER A 119 -3.20 -10.53 -9.01
N ALA A 120 -3.72 -9.67 -8.12
CA ALA A 120 -4.66 -10.05 -7.09
C ALA A 120 -5.97 -10.62 -7.67
N LEU A 121 -6.57 -9.95 -8.66
CA LEU A 121 -7.76 -10.46 -9.36
C LEU A 121 -7.49 -11.80 -10.06
N ARG A 122 -6.32 -11.96 -10.69
CA ARG A 122 -5.91 -13.24 -11.31
C ARG A 122 -5.70 -14.35 -10.28
N ALA A 123 -5.38 -14.01 -9.03
CA ALA A 123 -5.26 -14.94 -7.92
C ALA A 123 -6.61 -15.23 -7.21
N GLY A 124 -7.74 -14.71 -7.73
CA GLY A 124 -9.06 -14.91 -7.17
C GLY A 124 -9.43 -13.95 -6.04
N ALA A 125 -8.62 -12.92 -5.79
CA ALA A 125 -8.88 -11.95 -4.73
C ALA A 125 -9.85 -10.86 -5.20
N ASP A 126 -10.70 -10.38 -4.29
CA ASP A 126 -11.71 -9.36 -4.60
C ASP A 126 -11.19 -7.93 -4.39
N VAL A 127 -11.59 -7.03 -5.29
CA VAL A 127 -11.18 -5.62 -5.33
C VAL A 127 -12.40 -4.72 -5.30
N VAL A 128 -12.41 -3.70 -4.44
CA VAL A 128 -13.42 -2.62 -4.48
C VAL A 128 -12.82 -1.37 -5.11
N VAL A 129 -13.52 -0.77 -6.06
CA VAL A 129 -13.20 0.51 -6.69
C VAL A 129 -14.28 1.52 -6.32
N HIS A 130 -13.89 2.69 -5.83
CA HIS A 130 -14.83 3.77 -5.54
C HIS A 130 -14.36 5.15 -6.00
N CYS A 131 -15.33 6.03 -6.19
CA CYS A 131 -15.15 7.46 -6.38
C CYS A 131 -16.23 8.20 -5.57
N LYS A 132 -16.40 9.52 -5.76
CA LYS A 132 -17.42 10.28 -5.01
C LYS A 132 -18.84 9.70 -5.13
N GLY A 133 -19.29 9.43 -6.36
CA GLY A 133 -20.64 8.93 -6.67
C GLY A 133 -20.74 7.42 -6.96
N GLY A 134 -19.62 6.74 -7.18
CA GLY A 134 -19.59 5.33 -7.57
C GLY A 134 -20.23 5.04 -8.93
N LEU A 135 -20.11 5.98 -9.88
CA LEU A 135 -20.69 5.89 -11.23
C LEU A 135 -19.64 6.09 -12.33
N GLY A 136 -19.15 7.31 -12.56
CA GLY A 136 -18.25 7.64 -13.68
C GLY A 136 -16.84 7.08 -13.51
N ARG A 137 -16.04 7.72 -12.65
CA ARG A 137 -14.63 7.33 -12.40
C ARG A 137 -14.50 5.86 -11.99
N ALA A 138 -15.31 5.42 -11.03
CA ALA A 138 -15.29 4.04 -10.53
C ALA A 138 -15.72 3.03 -11.60
N GLY A 139 -16.80 3.32 -12.35
CA GLY A 139 -17.25 2.46 -13.44
C GLY A 139 -16.23 2.38 -14.59
N MET A 140 -15.58 3.49 -14.92
CA MET A 140 -14.52 3.55 -15.94
C MET A 140 -13.34 2.65 -15.56
N ILE A 141 -12.82 2.78 -14.34
CA ILE A 141 -11.66 1.98 -13.90
C ILE A 141 -12.04 0.51 -13.71
N ALA A 142 -13.24 0.21 -13.21
CA ALA A 142 -13.74 -1.17 -13.17
C ALA A 142 -13.81 -1.78 -14.58
N ALA A 143 -14.36 -1.06 -15.57
CA ALA A 143 -14.41 -1.54 -16.95
C ALA A 143 -13.02 -1.67 -17.57
N ARG A 144 -12.11 -0.71 -17.31
CA ARG A 144 -10.70 -0.80 -17.72
C ARG A 144 -10.05 -2.08 -17.19
N LEU A 145 -10.21 -2.40 -15.91
CA LEU A 145 -9.68 -3.62 -15.31
C LEU A 145 -10.21 -4.88 -16.00
N LEU A 146 -11.51 -4.95 -16.31
CA LEU A 146 -12.07 -6.08 -17.06
C LEU A 146 -11.39 -6.24 -18.43
N VAL A 147 -11.19 -5.13 -19.15
CA VAL A 147 -10.52 -5.16 -20.46
C VAL A 147 -9.07 -5.57 -20.34
N GLU A 148 -8.32 -5.00 -19.39
CA GLU A 148 -6.93 -5.36 -19.13
C GLU A 148 -6.79 -6.85 -18.75
N LEU A 149 -7.81 -7.45 -18.15
CA LEU A 149 -7.88 -8.89 -17.83
C LEU A 149 -8.37 -9.77 -18.98
N GLY A 150 -8.73 -9.17 -20.13
CA GLY A 150 -9.02 -9.89 -21.38
C GLY A 150 -10.46 -9.79 -21.88
N ALA A 151 -11.34 -9.05 -21.21
CA ALA A 151 -12.69 -8.82 -21.72
C ALA A 151 -12.70 -7.88 -22.94
N ASP A 152 -13.64 -8.08 -23.86
CA ASP A 152 -13.91 -7.11 -24.91
C ASP A 152 -14.43 -5.77 -24.31
N PRO A 153 -13.96 -4.60 -24.78
CA PRO A 153 -14.39 -3.30 -24.23
C PRO A 153 -15.90 -3.07 -24.22
N LYS A 154 -16.64 -3.48 -25.26
CA LYS A 154 -18.10 -3.29 -25.29
C LYS A 154 -18.77 -4.17 -24.24
N THR A 155 -18.28 -5.40 -24.09
CA THR A 155 -18.75 -6.36 -23.10
C THR A 155 -18.47 -5.87 -21.68
N ALA A 156 -17.27 -5.34 -21.41
CA ALA A 156 -16.90 -4.76 -20.12
C ALA A 156 -17.81 -3.57 -19.73
N VAL A 157 -18.03 -2.63 -20.67
CA VAL A 157 -18.95 -1.50 -20.48
C VAL A 157 -20.36 -1.98 -20.16
N LYS A 158 -20.86 -2.98 -20.91
CA LYS A 158 -22.19 -3.55 -20.70
C LYS A 158 -22.30 -4.20 -19.32
N ALA A 159 -21.32 -4.99 -18.92
CA ALA A 159 -21.29 -5.68 -17.63
C ALA A 159 -21.34 -4.66 -16.47
N VAL A 160 -20.47 -3.65 -16.52
CA VAL A 160 -20.43 -2.58 -15.51
C VAL A 160 -21.73 -1.80 -15.45
N ARG A 161 -22.33 -1.43 -16.58
CA ARG A 161 -23.62 -0.72 -16.60
C ARG A 161 -24.81 -1.57 -16.17
N THR A 162 -24.72 -2.89 -16.35
CA THR A 162 -25.74 -3.83 -15.85
C THR A 162 -25.69 -3.91 -14.33
N ALA A 163 -24.50 -4.05 -13.75
CA ALA A 163 -24.33 -4.07 -12.30
C ALA A 163 -24.58 -2.70 -11.65
N ARG A 164 -24.20 -1.62 -12.34
CA ARG A 164 -24.31 -0.24 -11.87
C ARG A 164 -24.90 0.66 -12.96
N PRO A 165 -26.24 0.76 -13.05
CA PRO A 165 -26.91 1.63 -14.01
C PRO A 165 -26.40 3.08 -13.94
N GLY A 166 -26.09 3.67 -15.10
CA GLY A 166 -25.52 5.01 -15.19
C GLY A 166 -24.00 5.10 -15.03
N ALA A 167 -23.30 3.98 -14.81
CA ALA A 167 -21.84 3.97 -14.76
C ALA A 167 -21.19 4.37 -16.10
N ILE A 168 -19.99 4.97 -16.01
CA ILE A 168 -19.25 5.58 -17.13
C ILE A 168 -20.06 6.77 -17.69
N GLU A 169 -19.88 7.91 -17.05
CA GLU A 169 -20.76 9.09 -17.14
C GLU A 169 -20.44 9.98 -18.35
N THR A 170 -19.17 10.05 -18.77
CA THR A 170 -18.75 10.97 -19.83
C THR A 170 -18.29 10.25 -21.10
N PRO A 171 -18.42 10.88 -22.29
CA PRO A 171 -17.88 10.33 -23.53
C PRO A 171 -16.37 10.06 -23.46
N ALA A 172 -15.60 10.89 -22.76
CA ALA A 172 -14.16 10.72 -22.57
C ALA A 172 -13.84 9.44 -21.77
N GLN A 173 -14.58 9.18 -20.68
CA GLN A 173 -14.44 7.94 -19.90
C GLN A 173 -14.76 6.70 -20.74
N LEU A 174 -15.82 6.76 -21.55
CA LEU A 174 -16.17 5.67 -22.45
C LEU A 174 -15.12 5.46 -23.55
N ALA A 175 -14.56 6.54 -24.10
CA ALA A 175 -13.49 6.48 -25.10
C ALA A 175 -12.23 5.80 -24.53
N LEU A 176 -11.87 6.11 -23.28
CA LEU A 176 -10.74 5.45 -22.61
C LEU A 176 -10.95 3.94 -22.50
N VAL A 177 -12.12 3.50 -22.03
CA VAL A 177 -12.41 2.05 -21.92
C VAL A 177 -12.34 1.39 -23.29
N ARG A 178 -12.88 2.03 -24.33
CA ARG A 178 -12.83 1.53 -25.72
C ARG A 178 -11.42 1.43 -26.29
N ALA A 179 -10.51 2.30 -25.85
CA ALA A 179 -9.11 2.29 -26.26
C ALA A 179 -8.23 1.37 -25.40
N THR A 180 -8.76 0.84 -24.30
CA THR A 180 -8.02 -0.07 -23.43
C THR A 180 -7.79 -1.40 -24.14
N VAL A 181 -6.60 -1.98 -23.95
CA VAL A 181 -6.22 -3.28 -24.53
C VAL A 181 -5.93 -4.29 -23.42
N PRO A 182 -6.11 -5.61 -23.68
CA PRO A 182 -5.71 -6.65 -22.75
C PRO A 182 -4.23 -6.58 -22.40
N ILE A 183 -3.92 -6.83 -21.13
CA ILE A 183 -2.56 -6.91 -20.60
C ILE A 183 -2.28 -8.37 -20.20
N ARG A 184 -1.27 -8.97 -20.83
CA ARG A 184 -0.85 -10.36 -20.55
C ARG A 184 0.27 -10.39 -19.53
N GLU A 185 -0.09 -10.46 -18.26
CA GLU A 185 0.85 -10.74 -17.17
C GLU A 185 0.42 -12.04 -16.46
N PRO A 186 1.37 -12.85 -15.98
CA PRO A 186 1.03 -14.03 -15.20
C PRO A 186 0.51 -13.63 -13.81
N ALA A 187 -0.29 -14.51 -13.19
CA ALA A 187 -0.74 -14.31 -11.81
C ALA A 187 0.44 -14.29 -10.82
N ARG A 188 1.48 -15.08 -11.11
CA ARG A 188 2.72 -15.20 -10.36
C ARG A 188 3.91 -14.93 -11.27
N VAL A 189 4.93 -14.26 -10.76
CA VAL A 189 6.18 -14.01 -11.46
C VAL A 189 6.98 -15.30 -11.57
N ASP A 190 7.38 -15.65 -12.79
CA ASP A 190 8.24 -16.77 -13.11
C ASP A 190 9.35 -16.27 -14.07
N PRO A 191 10.58 -16.06 -13.57
CA PRO A 191 11.70 -15.64 -14.40
C PRO A 191 11.95 -16.54 -15.62
N ALA A 192 11.60 -17.83 -15.56
CA ALA A 192 11.78 -18.75 -16.68
C ALA A 192 10.91 -18.40 -17.91
N GLN A 193 9.87 -17.60 -17.72
CA GLN A 193 8.95 -17.13 -18.78
C GLN A 193 9.24 -15.69 -19.21
N MET A 194 10.33 -15.09 -18.73
CA MET A 194 10.65 -13.69 -18.91
C MET A 194 12.02 -13.50 -19.54
N GLN A 195 12.23 -12.33 -20.14
CA GLN A 195 13.53 -11.95 -20.67
C GLN A 195 14.35 -11.23 -19.60
N ARG A 196 15.55 -11.72 -19.26
CA ARG A 196 16.46 -10.98 -18.39
C ARG A 196 17.00 -9.76 -19.13
N ILE A 197 16.87 -8.57 -18.54
CA ILE A 197 17.29 -7.28 -19.12
C ILE A 197 18.27 -6.52 -18.22
N GLY A 198 18.49 -6.98 -16.99
CA GLY A 198 19.42 -6.34 -16.06
C GLY A 198 19.95 -7.30 -14.99
N GLY A 199 21.01 -6.85 -14.32
CA GLY A 199 21.74 -7.61 -13.32
C GLY A 199 21.16 -7.50 -11.90
N ARG A 200 21.93 -8.05 -10.95
CA ARG A 200 21.66 -8.02 -9.51
C ARG A 200 21.66 -6.58 -8.98
N LEU A 201 20.72 -6.29 -8.08
CA LEU A 201 20.68 -5.09 -7.24
C LEU A 201 20.81 -5.50 -5.77
N GLY A 202 21.82 -4.99 -5.06
CA GLY A 202 22.13 -5.38 -3.68
C GLY A 202 22.99 -6.65 -3.55
N SER A 203 22.92 -7.29 -2.39
CA SER A 203 23.78 -8.43 -2.01
C SER A 203 23.26 -9.78 -2.50
N ASN A 204 21.96 -10.01 -2.40
CA ASN A 204 21.31 -11.27 -2.77
C ASN A 204 21.31 -11.50 -4.28
N PRO A 205 21.44 -12.74 -4.78
CA PRO A 205 21.31 -13.03 -6.21
C PRO A 205 19.97 -12.52 -6.76
N GLY A 206 19.98 -12.07 -8.01
CA GLY A 206 18.79 -11.49 -8.62
C GLY A 206 19.02 -10.88 -9.99
N GLY A 207 17.96 -10.29 -10.53
CA GLY A 207 17.97 -9.69 -11.85
C GLY A 207 16.75 -8.85 -12.14
N ILE A 208 16.86 -8.00 -13.17
CA ILE A 208 15.74 -7.27 -13.75
C ILE A 208 15.24 -8.06 -14.96
N TRP A 209 13.94 -8.30 -14.99
CA TRP A 209 13.26 -9.10 -16.01
C TRP A 209 12.18 -8.28 -16.69
N ALA A 210 12.03 -8.46 -18.00
CA ALA A 210 10.93 -7.91 -18.79
C ALA A 210 9.92 -9.02 -19.12
N ASP A 211 8.64 -8.76 -18.90
CA ASP A 211 7.56 -9.62 -19.40
C ASP A 211 7.12 -9.24 -20.82
N ALA A 212 6.26 -10.07 -21.40
CA ALA A 212 5.68 -9.86 -22.72
C ALA A 212 4.79 -8.61 -22.83
N ALA A 213 4.35 -8.03 -21.71
CA ALA A 213 3.60 -6.77 -21.67
C ALA A 213 4.52 -5.54 -21.56
N GLY A 214 5.85 -5.73 -21.55
CA GLY A 214 6.84 -4.66 -21.41
C GLY A 214 7.05 -4.19 -19.96
N GLY A 215 6.42 -4.84 -18.98
CA GLY A 215 6.60 -4.55 -17.57
C GLY A 215 7.97 -5.03 -17.10
N ARG A 216 8.67 -4.18 -16.32
CA ARG A 216 9.94 -4.53 -15.68
C ARG A 216 9.70 -4.99 -14.26
N ILE A 217 10.38 -6.06 -13.84
CA ILE A 217 10.27 -6.67 -12.52
C ILE A 217 11.68 -6.93 -12.00
N TYR A 218 11.93 -6.57 -10.75
CA TYR A 218 13.11 -7.07 -10.05
C TYR A 218 12.76 -8.36 -9.32
N VAL A 219 13.54 -9.40 -9.54
CA VAL A 219 13.41 -10.68 -8.84
C VAL A 219 14.68 -10.93 -8.04
N LYS A 220 14.48 -11.16 -6.75
CA LYS A 220 15.51 -11.51 -5.77
C LYS A 220 15.34 -12.99 -5.39
N GLU A 221 16.43 -13.72 -5.43
CA GLU A 221 16.53 -15.10 -4.94
C GLU A 221 17.07 -15.07 -3.51
N LEU A 222 16.43 -15.82 -2.63
CA LEU A 222 16.78 -15.91 -1.20
C LEU A 222 17.15 -17.34 -0.86
N GLU A 223 17.87 -17.54 0.24
CA GLU A 223 18.40 -18.86 0.61
C GLU A 223 17.32 -19.85 1.04
N SER A 224 16.14 -19.35 1.40
CA SER A 224 15.03 -20.20 1.80
C SER A 224 13.65 -19.56 1.57
N PRO A 225 12.59 -20.37 1.42
CA PRO A 225 11.21 -19.89 1.43
C PRO A 225 10.83 -19.09 2.67
N ALA A 226 11.45 -19.39 3.83
CA ALA A 226 11.19 -18.66 5.06
C ALA A 226 11.68 -17.21 5.00
N GLN A 227 12.83 -16.95 4.35
CA GLN A 227 13.33 -15.59 4.14
C GLN A 227 12.42 -14.80 3.18
N ALA A 228 11.99 -15.42 2.07
CA ALA A 228 11.07 -14.79 1.12
C ALA A 228 9.73 -14.43 1.78
N GLN A 229 9.17 -15.36 2.53
CA GLN A 229 7.95 -15.14 3.30
C GLN A 229 8.11 -14.01 4.33
N ASN A 230 9.23 -13.97 5.05
CA ASN A 230 9.54 -12.92 6.01
C ASN A 230 9.53 -11.53 5.34
N GLU A 231 10.10 -11.41 4.14
CA GLU A 231 10.12 -10.15 3.41
C GLU A 231 8.73 -9.73 2.91
N TYR A 232 7.94 -10.65 2.34
CA TYR A 232 6.55 -10.34 1.97
C TYR A 232 5.71 -9.90 3.19
N LEU A 233 5.91 -10.54 4.34
CA LEU A 233 5.26 -10.15 5.59
C LEU A 233 5.74 -8.78 6.08
N ALA A 234 7.05 -8.51 6.02
CA ALA A 234 7.60 -7.20 6.37
C ALA A 234 6.96 -6.11 5.50
N ALA A 235 6.98 -6.28 4.17
CA ALA A 235 6.35 -5.33 3.24
C ALA A 235 4.86 -5.10 3.56
N ALA A 236 4.12 -6.15 3.93
CA ALA A 236 2.72 -6.03 4.34
C ALA A 236 2.54 -5.24 5.65
N LEU A 237 3.45 -5.40 6.62
CA LEU A 237 3.43 -4.63 7.88
C LEU A 237 3.82 -3.16 7.67
N TYR A 238 4.75 -2.87 6.76
CA TYR A 238 5.03 -1.50 6.31
C TYR A 238 3.77 -0.87 5.67
N ARG A 239 3.10 -1.59 4.76
CA ARG A 239 1.85 -1.11 4.14
C ARG A 239 0.73 -0.93 5.15
N LEU A 240 0.62 -1.80 6.16
CA LEU A 240 -0.32 -1.66 7.27
C LEU A 240 -0.10 -0.33 8.01
N ALA A 241 1.17 0.01 8.27
CA ALA A 241 1.54 1.28 8.89
C ALA A 241 1.34 2.51 7.98
N GLY A 242 1.10 2.28 6.68
CA GLY A 242 1.01 3.33 5.66
C GLY A 242 2.37 3.76 5.11
N ALA A 243 3.46 3.11 5.52
CA ALA A 243 4.80 3.41 5.05
C ALA A 243 4.97 2.96 3.58
N PRO A 244 5.45 3.84 2.68
CA PRO A 244 5.67 3.49 1.29
C PRO A 244 6.79 2.45 1.15
N VAL A 245 6.47 1.36 0.45
CA VAL A 245 7.39 0.30 0.02
C VAL A 245 7.12 0.00 -1.45
N LEU A 246 8.04 -0.73 -2.10
CA LEU A 246 7.82 -1.20 -3.47
C LEU A 246 6.54 -2.02 -3.61
N SER A 247 6.05 -2.13 -4.85
CA SER A 247 4.91 -2.98 -5.20
C SER A 247 5.36 -4.43 -5.33
N TYR A 248 5.01 -5.27 -4.36
CA TYR A 248 5.36 -6.70 -4.33
C TYR A 248 4.40 -7.53 -5.19
N LEU A 249 4.95 -8.48 -5.95
CA LEU A 249 4.21 -9.45 -6.76
C LEU A 249 4.49 -10.86 -6.25
N PRO A 250 3.51 -11.78 -6.26
CA PRO A 250 3.75 -13.16 -5.84
C PRO A 250 4.64 -13.90 -6.86
N CYS A 251 5.59 -14.71 -6.39
CA CYS A 251 6.42 -15.55 -7.23
C CYS A 251 5.85 -16.96 -7.41
N ALA A 252 6.29 -17.64 -8.47
CA ALA A 252 6.08 -19.08 -8.68
C ALA A 252 7.00 -19.90 -7.77
N ALA A 253 8.28 -19.53 -7.70
CA ALA A 253 9.23 -20.12 -6.76
C ALA A 253 9.02 -19.57 -5.34
N PRO A 254 9.04 -20.42 -4.30
CA PRO A 254 8.70 -20.04 -2.93
C PRO A 254 9.81 -19.27 -2.19
N ASP A 255 11.04 -19.34 -2.69
CA ASP A 255 12.26 -18.71 -2.21
C ASP A 255 12.63 -17.42 -2.98
N GLN A 256 11.71 -16.93 -3.80
CA GLN A 256 11.88 -15.69 -4.55
C GLN A 256 10.97 -14.58 -4.06
N VAL A 257 11.45 -13.35 -4.19
CA VAL A 257 10.69 -12.12 -3.98
C VAL A 257 10.73 -11.30 -5.26
N ALA A 258 9.56 -10.87 -5.73
CA ALA A 258 9.43 -10.00 -6.89
C ALA A 258 8.82 -8.65 -6.52
N THR A 259 9.40 -7.58 -7.06
CA THR A 259 8.84 -6.23 -6.98
C THR A 259 8.72 -5.63 -8.37
N VAL A 260 7.67 -4.84 -8.61
CA VAL A 260 7.58 -4.04 -9.84
C VAL A 260 8.80 -3.11 -9.88
N PHE A 261 9.54 -3.17 -10.98
CA PHE A 261 10.71 -2.33 -11.16
C PHE A 261 10.28 -0.93 -11.59
N VAL A 262 10.77 0.07 -10.88
CA VAL A 262 10.46 1.49 -11.09
C VAL A 262 11.76 2.28 -11.17
N ASP A 263 11.81 3.26 -12.06
CA ASP A 263 12.95 4.17 -12.11
C ASP A 263 12.86 5.16 -10.95
N LEU A 264 13.99 5.37 -10.28
CA LEU A 264 14.07 6.25 -9.12
C LEU A 264 14.49 7.65 -9.56
N GLU A 265 13.80 8.67 -9.05
CA GLU A 265 14.23 10.07 -9.19
C GLU A 265 15.52 10.32 -8.39
N LYS A 266 15.62 9.67 -7.23
CA LYS A 266 16.76 9.72 -6.30
C LYS A 266 16.91 8.38 -5.62
N SER A 267 18.15 7.97 -5.37
CA SER A 267 18.48 6.64 -4.85
C SER A 267 19.57 6.67 -3.77
N ARG A 268 19.97 7.85 -3.29
CA ARG A 268 20.99 8.00 -2.24
C ARG A 268 20.63 9.12 -1.29
N LEU A 269 21.05 8.99 -0.04
CA LEU A 269 20.81 9.99 1.01
C LEU A 269 21.37 11.37 0.64
N SER A 270 22.52 11.42 -0.04
CA SER A 270 23.14 12.68 -0.48
C SER A 270 22.31 13.46 -1.50
N GLN A 271 21.38 12.81 -2.20
CA GLN A 271 20.49 13.43 -3.17
C GLN A 271 19.20 13.96 -2.53
N LEU A 272 18.84 13.45 -1.34
CA LEU A 272 17.59 13.81 -0.66
C LEU A 272 17.68 15.22 -0.05
N SER A 273 16.69 16.04 -0.38
CA SER A 273 16.40 17.31 0.28
C SER A 273 15.97 17.08 1.74
N GLU A 274 15.97 18.14 2.54
CA GLU A 274 15.53 18.03 3.94
C GLU A 274 14.05 17.63 4.06
N ALA A 275 13.19 18.06 3.13
CA ALA A 275 11.79 17.63 3.11
C ALA A 275 11.64 16.13 2.84
N GLU A 276 12.43 15.57 1.92
CA GLU A 276 12.47 14.13 1.64
C GLU A 276 13.08 13.36 2.83
N ARG A 277 14.13 13.87 3.46
CA ARG A 277 14.68 13.27 4.69
C ARG A 277 13.66 13.26 5.82
N ALA A 278 12.88 14.34 5.97
CA ALA A 278 11.78 14.40 6.94
C ALA A 278 10.69 13.36 6.62
N GLN A 279 10.38 13.14 5.34
CA GLN A 279 9.46 12.08 4.91
C GLN A 279 9.99 10.68 5.25
N ALA A 280 11.28 10.41 5.03
CA ALA A 280 11.91 9.14 5.41
C ALA A 280 11.86 8.94 6.95
N ARG A 281 12.20 9.98 7.70
CA ARG A 281 12.20 10.00 9.19
C ARG A 281 10.81 9.81 9.78
N HIS A 282 9.75 10.22 9.09
CA HIS A 282 8.38 9.98 9.53
C HIS A 282 8.09 8.48 9.76
N TRP A 283 8.73 7.61 8.97
CA TRP A 283 8.55 6.16 9.06
C TRP A 283 9.55 5.48 10.00
N PHE A 284 10.40 6.25 10.71
CA PHE A 284 11.41 5.72 11.63
C PHE A 284 10.84 4.70 12.63
N GLY A 285 9.68 5.00 13.24
CA GLY A 285 9.04 4.10 14.19
C GLY A 285 8.70 2.74 13.59
N VAL A 286 8.37 2.68 12.29
CA VAL A 286 8.10 1.42 11.58
C VAL A 286 9.39 0.60 11.40
N HIS A 287 10.50 1.25 11.02
CA HIS A 287 11.80 0.59 10.93
C HIS A 287 12.24 0.02 12.28
N ALA A 288 12.11 0.80 13.35
CA ALA A 288 12.45 0.36 14.71
C ALA A 288 11.53 -0.77 15.18
N TRP A 289 10.22 -0.62 15.02
CA TRP A 289 9.23 -1.64 15.37
C TRP A 289 9.50 -2.98 14.71
N LEU A 290 9.87 -2.98 13.43
CA LEU A 290 10.14 -4.18 12.66
C LEU A 290 11.60 -4.62 12.70
N ALA A 291 12.43 -4.02 13.54
CA ALA A 291 13.86 -4.34 13.65
C ALA A 291 14.60 -4.32 12.30
N ASN A 292 14.27 -3.36 11.42
CA ASN A 292 14.96 -3.20 10.14
C ASN A 292 16.26 -2.42 10.34
N TRP A 293 17.34 -3.14 10.63
CA TRP A 293 18.67 -2.55 10.90
C TRP A 293 19.30 -1.92 9.66
N ASP A 294 18.88 -2.37 8.48
CA ASP A 294 19.37 -1.93 7.18
C ASP A 294 18.47 -0.84 6.57
N ALA A 295 17.61 -0.20 7.37
CA ALA A 295 16.61 0.78 6.93
C ALA A 295 17.16 1.89 6.01
N ALA A 296 18.37 2.39 6.31
CA ALA A 296 19.03 3.38 5.46
C ALA A 296 19.81 2.74 4.30
N GLY A 297 20.36 1.53 4.47
CA GLY A 297 21.26 0.91 3.50
C GLY A 297 22.64 1.59 3.42
N PHE A 298 23.42 1.23 2.41
CA PHE A 298 24.74 1.81 2.17
C PHE A 298 24.59 3.12 1.38
N GLN A 299 25.12 4.23 1.89
CA GLN A 299 24.89 5.58 1.30
C GLN A 299 23.41 6.03 1.24
N GLY A 300 22.50 5.37 1.96
CA GLY A 300 21.08 5.68 1.88
C GLY A 300 20.32 4.97 0.77
N ASP A 301 20.91 3.94 0.15
CA ASP A 301 20.36 3.29 -1.05
C ASP A 301 19.08 2.49 -0.83
N ASN A 302 18.66 2.29 0.42
CA ASN A 302 17.36 1.71 0.75
C ASN A 302 16.22 2.74 0.86
N GLN A 303 16.51 4.03 0.62
CA GLN A 303 15.54 5.13 0.64
C GLN A 303 15.55 5.86 -0.71
N GLY A 304 14.58 5.54 -1.58
CA GLY A 304 14.48 6.10 -2.94
C GLY A 304 13.26 6.99 -3.14
N VAL A 305 13.30 7.89 -4.11
CA VAL A 305 12.16 8.76 -4.46
C VAL A 305 11.46 8.25 -5.72
N ILE A 306 10.16 7.99 -5.60
CA ILE A 306 9.28 7.55 -6.70
C ILE A 306 8.08 8.50 -6.72
N CYS A 307 7.91 9.23 -7.82
CA CYS A 307 6.84 10.22 -7.98
C CYS A 307 6.78 11.23 -6.82
N GLY A 308 7.93 11.75 -6.39
CA GLY A 308 8.05 12.65 -5.24
C GLY A 308 7.78 12.04 -3.86
N VAL A 309 7.67 10.71 -3.75
CA VAL A 309 7.47 10.00 -2.47
C VAL A 309 8.71 9.17 -2.13
N VAL A 310 9.31 9.45 -0.97
CA VAL A 310 10.35 8.61 -0.39
C VAL A 310 9.77 7.26 0.00
N THR A 311 10.35 6.21 -0.57
CA THR A 311 9.91 4.83 -0.53
C THR A 311 11.05 3.96 -0.01
N THR A 312 10.73 3.09 0.94
CA THR A 312 11.68 2.07 1.41
C THR A 312 11.82 0.99 0.35
N LEU A 313 13.02 0.84 -0.21
CA LEU A 313 13.29 -0.03 -1.36
C LEU A 313 13.61 -1.48 -0.97
N ASP A 314 14.18 -1.68 0.22
CA ASP A 314 14.49 -3.00 0.76
C ASP A 314 14.00 -3.14 2.21
N VAL A 315 13.21 -4.19 2.44
CA VAL A 315 12.71 -4.58 3.77
C VAL A 315 13.12 -6.00 4.15
N GLY A 316 14.04 -6.63 3.40
CA GLY A 316 14.54 -7.98 3.68
C GLY A 316 15.26 -8.10 5.02
N GLY A 317 15.88 -7.01 5.49
CA GLY A 317 16.50 -6.93 6.82
C GLY A 317 15.54 -6.69 7.98
N ALA A 318 14.22 -6.68 7.75
CA ALA A 318 13.21 -6.56 8.81
C ALA A 318 12.85 -7.92 9.42
N LEU A 319 12.25 -7.89 10.61
CA LEU A 319 11.77 -9.04 11.36
C LEU A 319 12.89 -10.02 11.73
N GLU A 320 12.78 -11.29 11.36
CA GLU A 320 13.59 -12.38 11.91
C GLU A 320 14.98 -12.50 11.30
N PHE A 321 15.21 -11.93 10.12
CA PHE A 321 16.45 -12.06 9.36
C PHE A 321 17.17 -10.72 9.19
N ARG A 322 18.48 -10.77 8.98
CA ARG A 322 19.32 -9.63 8.52
C ARG A 322 19.26 -9.53 6.99
N ALA A 323 19.72 -8.42 6.40
CA ALA A 323 19.71 -8.26 4.93
C ALA A 323 20.45 -9.37 4.15
N GLN A 324 21.42 -10.04 4.77
CA GLN A 324 22.15 -11.19 4.19
C GLN A 324 21.58 -12.56 4.58
N GLY A 325 20.41 -12.62 5.21
CA GLY A 325 19.72 -13.89 5.49
C GLY A 325 20.00 -14.50 6.87
N ASP A 326 21.04 -14.05 7.57
CA ASP A 326 21.34 -14.51 8.93
C ASP A 326 20.17 -14.25 9.90
N PRO A 327 19.78 -15.23 10.74
CA PRO A 327 18.74 -15.02 11.74
C PRO A 327 19.22 -14.04 12.83
N LYS A 328 18.36 -13.10 13.23
CA LYS A 328 18.62 -12.19 14.37
C LYS A 328 18.57 -12.92 15.71
N GLY A 329 17.88 -14.06 15.79
CA GLY A 329 17.73 -14.84 17.01
C GLY A 329 17.15 -14.02 18.17
N SER A 330 17.80 -14.09 19.34
CA SER A 330 17.39 -13.36 20.54
C SER A 330 17.49 -11.84 20.41
N ALA A 331 18.25 -11.31 19.46
CA ALA A 331 18.34 -9.87 19.21
C ALA A 331 17.02 -9.29 18.68
N PHE A 332 16.14 -10.11 18.08
CA PHE A 332 14.78 -9.73 17.74
C PHE A 332 13.80 -10.13 18.87
N GLY A 333 13.85 -9.35 19.95
CA GLY A 333 13.07 -9.53 21.17
C GLY A 333 11.82 -8.64 21.27
N PRO A 334 11.13 -8.65 22.43
CA PRO A 334 9.95 -7.82 22.70
C PRO A 334 10.28 -6.33 22.92
N GLU A 335 11.52 -5.99 23.26
CA GLU A 335 11.97 -4.60 23.42
C GLU A 335 12.50 -4.03 22.09
N VAL A 336 12.46 -2.71 21.94
CA VAL A 336 12.85 -1.99 20.71
C VAL A 336 14.10 -1.14 20.95
N PRO A 337 15.30 -1.76 21.07
CA PRO A 337 16.56 -1.02 21.18
C PRO A 337 16.90 -0.25 19.89
N GLU A 338 16.21 -0.53 18.79
CA GLU A 338 16.41 0.14 17.51
C GLU A 338 16.11 1.65 17.55
N ILE A 339 15.32 2.14 18.50
CA ILE A 339 15.15 3.59 18.70
C ILE A 339 16.50 4.26 18.93
N THR A 340 17.35 3.65 19.75
CA THR A 340 18.69 4.17 20.05
C THR A 340 19.70 3.73 19.00
N ARG A 341 19.76 2.42 18.69
CA ARG A 341 20.80 1.87 17.80
C ARG A 341 20.79 2.51 16.42
N LEU A 342 19.63 2.67 15.78
CA LEU A 342 19.56 3.28 14.43
C LEU A 342 19.98 4.76 14.41
N ARG A 343 20.06 5.42 15.56
CA ARG A 343 20.38 6.84 15.70
C ARG A 343 21.81 7.09 16.16
N GLU A 344 22.41 6.13 16.88
CA GLU A 344 23.64 6.36 17.63
C GLU A 344 24.77 5.37 17.28
N ASP A 345 24.46 4.21 16.70
CA ASP A 345 25.44 3.17 16.40
C ASP A 345 26.51 3.66 15.40
N PRO A 346 27.81 3.72 15.79
CA PRO A 346 28.88 4.16 14.91
C PRO A 346 29.13 3.20 13.75
N ASP A 347 28.76 1.92 13.88
CA ASP A 347 28.90 0.91 12.82
C ASP A 347 27.77 1.00 11.77
N ASN A 348 26.75 1.84 12.02
CA ASN A 348 25.69 2.16 11.07
C ASN A 348 25.65 3.66 10.75
N PRO A 349 26.71 4.20 10.09
CA PRO A 349 26.87 5.63 9.89
C PRO A 349 25.75 6.25 9.04
N PHE A 350 25.16 5.51 8.11
CA PHE A 350 24.10 6.01 7.23
C PHE A 350 22.74 6.09 7.95
N ALA A 351 22.40 5.10 8.80
CA ALA A 351 21.23 5.20 9.66
C ALA A 351 21.40 6.36 10.66
N ARG A 352 22.58 6.48 11.29
CA ARG A 352 22.90 7.61 12.17
C ARG A 352 22.80 8.95 11.45
N GLN A 353 23.28 9.06 10.21
CA GLN A 353 23.16 10.29 9.41
C GLN A 353 21.70 10.64 9.11
N LEU A 354 20.86 9.64 8.83
CA LEU A 354 19.46 9.86 8.51
C LEU A 354 18.62 10.13 9.77
N PHE A 355 18.71 9.29 10.80
CA PHE A 355 17.81 9.29 11.96
C PHE A 355 18.39 9.97 13.21
N GLY A 356 19.72 10.07 13.35
CA GLY A 356 20.38 10.71 14.48
C GLY A 356 19.88 12.15 14.72
N PRO A 357 19.82 13.02 13.68
CA PRO A 357 19.37 14.41 13.81
C PRO A 357 17.87 14.60 14.10
N MET A 358 17.07 13.54 14.26
CA MET A 358 15.64 13.69 14.49
C MET A 358 15.36 14.44 15.80
N PRO A 359 14.63 15.57 15.77
CA PRO A 359 14.22 16.25 17.00
C PRO A 359 13.18 15.43 17.76
N PRO A 360 13.01 15.64 19.08
CA PRO A 360 12.06 14.91 19.90
C PRO A 360 10.64 14.88 19.31
N ALA A 361 10.14 16.01 18.79
CA ALA A 361 8.82 16.06 18.17
C ALA A 361 8.66 15.13 16.96
N ALA A 362 9.67 15.06 16.09
CA ALA A 362 9.67 14.16 14.92
C ALA A 362 9.77 12.70 15.33
N LEU A 363 10.61 12.39 16.34
CA LEU A 363 10.72 11.05 16.90
C LEU A 363 9.39 10.59 17.50
N ARG A 364 8.75 11.43 18.32
CA ARG A 364 7.43 11.13 18.88
C ARG A 364 6.38 10.89 17.80
N ALA A 365 6.36 11.71 16.75
CA ALA A 365 5.43 11.55 15.63
C ALA A 365 5.65 10.20 14.91
N ALA A 366 6.90 9.83 14.65
CA ALA A 366 7.24 8.57 14.00
C ALA A 366 6.88 7.33 14.85
N LEU A 367 7.06 7.38 16.18
CA LEU A 367 6.64 6.28 17.06
C LEU A 367 5.11 6.18 17.14
N THR A 368 4.42 7.32 17.14
CA THR A 368 2.94 7.38 17.21
C THR A 368 2.29 6.65 16.03
N VAL A 369 2.92 6.64 14.84
CA VAL A 369 2.44 5.87 13.68
C VAL A 369 2.21 4.40 14.04
N VAL A 370 3.16 3.75 14.73
CA VAL A 370 3.05 2.34 15.11
C VAL A 370 2.12 2.16 16.31
N ILE A 371 2.17 3.07 17.28
CA ILE A 371 1.33 3.03 18.48
C ILE A 371 -0.16 3.19 18.14
N ALA A 372 -0.49 3.88 17.05
CA ALA A 372 -1.87 4.01 16.57
C ALA A 372 -2.41 2.76 15.85
N LEU A 373 -1.57 1.79 15.46
CA LEU A 373 -2.03 0.62 14.70
C LEU A 373 -2.97 -0.28 15.51
N PRO A 374 -4.15 -0.66 14.99
CA PRO A 374 -5.02 -1.59 15.70
C PRO A 374 -4.34 -2.96 15.87
N GLU A 375 -4.38 -3.51 17.09
CA GLU A 375 -3.75 -4.81 17.38
C GLU A 375 -4.34 -5.95 16.55
N ALA A 376 -5.66 -5.93 16.34
CA ALA A 376 -6.36 -6.90 15.51
C ALA A 376 -5.85 -6.88 14.06
N ALA A 377 -5.46 -5.70 13.54
CA ALA A 377 -4.90 -5.56 12.20
C ALA A 377 -3.51 -6.19 12.10
N ILE A 378 -2.66 -6.01 13.12
CA ILE A 378 -1.34 -6.64 13.21
C ILE A 378 -1.49 -8.17 13.20
N ARG A 379 -2.35 -8.72 14.06
CA ARG A 379 -2.63 -10.16 14.11
C ARG A 379 -3.14 -10.68 12.77
N LYS A 380 -4.06 -9.96 12.12
CA LYS A 380 -4.62 -10.33 10.81
C LYS A 380 -3.56 -10.37 9.71
N VAL A 381 -2.68 -9.37 9.64
CA VAL A 381 -1.60 -9.33 8.63
C VAL A 381 -0.60 -10.47 8.85
N VAL A 382 -0.17 -10.70 10.09
CA VAL A 382 0.73 -11.82 10.44
C VAL A 382 0.11 -13.16 10.05
N ALA A 383 -1.18 -13.38 10.36
CA ALA A 383 -1.88 -14.61 10.00
C ALA A 383 -2.01 -14.78 8.47
N ARG A 384 -2.41 -13.72 7.74
CA ARG A 384 -2.58 -13.75 6.27
C ARG A 384 -1.28 -14.13 5.55
N HIS A 385 -0.15 -13.63 6.04
CA HIS A 385 1.17 -13.94 5.48
C HIS A 385 1.85 -15.16 6.14
N LYS A 386 1.10 -15.92 6.97
CA LYS A 386 1.54 -17.13 7.66
C LYS A 386 2.86 -16.92 8.44
N GLY A 387 2.95 -15.80 9.16
CA GLY A 387 4.09 -15.55 10.05
C GLY A 387 4.24 -16.62 11.12
N ARG A 388 5.46 -16.79 11.65
CA ARG A 388 5.75 -17.82 12.65
C ARG A 388 4.91 -17.65 13.92
N VAL A 389 4.69 -18.75 14.61
CA VAL A 389 3.97 -18.79 15.89
C VAL A 389 4.62 -17.79 16.87
N GLY A 390 3.79 -16.98 17.54
CA GLY A 390 4.22 -15.97 18.50
C GLY A 390 4.72 -14.65 17.89
N LEU A 391 4.92 -14.55 16.56
CA LEU A 391 5.40 -13.32 15.94
C LEU A 391 4.43 -12.14 16.17
N ALA A 392 3.12 -12.36 16.08
CA ALA A 392 2.14 -11.31 16.33
C ALA A 392 2.24 -10.76 17.75
N GLU A 393 2.31 -11.63 18.76
CA GLU A 393 2.44 -11.21 20.16
C GLU A 393 3.78 -10.52 20.42
N LYS A 394 4.87 -10.96 19.77
CA LYS A 394 6.14 -10.24 19.81
C LYS A 394 6.02 -8.83 19.23
N LEU A 395 5.37 -8.66 18.09
CA LEU A 395 5.15 -7.34 17.48
C LEU A 395 4.27 -6.43 18.34
N LEU A 396 3.30 -7.00 19.07
CA LEU A 396 2.48 -6.25 20.03
C LEU A 396 3.26 -5.84 21.27
N ALA A 397 4.13 -6.72 21.79
CA ALA A 397 5.05 -6.37 22.86
C ALA A 397 6.00 -5.24 22.44
N ARG A 398 6.56 -5.33 21.22
CA ARG A 398 7.39 -4.25 20.65
C ARG A 398 6.64 -2.93 20.51
N LYS A 399 5.38 -2.98 20.06
CA LYS A 399 4.50 -1.80 20.01
C LYS A 399 4.25 -1.20 21.40
N ALA A 400 4.03 -2.03 22.42
CA ALA A 400 3.87 -1.57 23.81
C ALA A 400 5.16 -0.94 24.35
N ASP A 401 6.32 -1.52 24.03
CA ASP A 401 7.61 -0.96 24.40
C ASP A 401 7.88 0.39 23.72
N LEU A 402 7.49 0.56 22.44
CA LEU A 402 7.51 1.89 21.79
C LEU A 402 6.67 2.93 22.54
N ALA A 403 5.50 2.53 23.06
CA ALA A 403 4.64 3.43 23.82
C ALA A 403 5.26 3.80 25.18
N ARG A 404 5.94 2.86 25.84
CA ARG A 404 6.72 3.12 27.06
C ARG A 404 7.85 4.11 26.76
N GLN A 405 8.69 3.82 25.77
CA GLN A 405 9.82 4.69 25.38
C GLN A 405 9.34 6.08 24.92
N LEU A 406 8.17 6.18 24.27
CA LEU A 406 7.55 7.46 23.89
C LEU A 406 7.33 8.38 25.11
N SER A 407 6.96 7.81 26.27
CA SER A 407 6.72 8.57 27.50
C SER A 407 7.99 9.15 28.13
N GLU A 408 9.15 8.61 27.77
CA GLU A 408 10.47 9.05 28.24
C GLU A 408 11.06 10.16 27.36
N ILE A 409 10.51 10.36 26.16
CA ILE A 409 10.95 11.41 25.23
C ILE A 409 10.31 12.75 25.66
N PRO A 410 11.12 13.80 25.91
CA PRO A 410 10.60 15.11 26.30
C PRO A 410 9.55 15.62 25.30
N ALA A 411 8.39 16.07 25.81
CA ALA A 411 7.47 16.86 25.01
C ALA A 411 8.18 18.17 24.63
N SER A 412 7.98 18.65 23.40
CA SER A 412 8.50 19.96 23.00
C SER A 412 8.02 21.00 24.01
N ALA A 413 8.94 21.81 24.56
CA ALA A 413 8.55 22.98 25.33
C ALA A 413 7.64 23.83 24.44
N SER A 414 6.37 23.99 24.82
CA SER A 414 5.51 24.98 24.16
C SER A 414 6.24 26.31 24.26
N SER A 415 6.54 26.91 23.12
CA SER A 415 6.91 28.32 23.03
C SER A 415 5.69 29.16 23.41
N CYS A 416 5.32 29.17 24.69
CA CYS A 416 4.64 30.29 25.31
C CYS A 416 5.73 31.36 25.56
N GLY A 417 6.10 32.04 24.49
CA GLY A 417 6.80 33.33 24.55
C GLY A 417 5.74 34.41 24.41
N THR A 418 5.59 35.18 25.46
CA THR A 418 4.77 36.39 25.65
C THR A 418 4.84 37.40 24.52
#